data_AF-A0AAE3KL11-F1
#
_entry.id   AF-A0AAE3KL11-F1
#
_cell.length_a   1.000
_cell.length_b   1.000
_cell.length_c   1.000
_cell.angle_alpha   90.00
_cell.angle_beta   90.00
_cell.angle_gamma   90.00
#
_symmetry.space_group_name_H-M   'P 1'
#
loop_
_entity.id
_entity.type
_entity.pdbx_description
1 polymer ?
#
loop_
_entity_poly.entity_id
_entity_poly.type
_entity_poly.pdbx_seq_one_letter_code
_entity_poly.pdbx_strand_id
1 'polypeptide(L)'
;MTNDRSIRIALPSKGALERSTVSLLAACGLSVSRPNDRQYVGSIPALPNLTVLFQRAADIFTKVEEGSADLGITGYDVVAEQGVGQDNVVVICDRLGYGRCKLVLAVPESWIDVSSIEDLAELTLLFKEKGRTLRIATKYPNMTRNWLYEKLIVHFSLVEVQGAMEAAPSMGYADMIVDITSTGTTLRENRLKQIDGGNILDSQACLIGNKRLLQEDETKLEITKIILELIEANLRAKKYISVTANVQGKSADEIGNSLIAQSKLSGVTGLRGPTIAKVYSNPEDDWYAVTVVVEEKMLLSTVNLLRTAGGRDMTVLSPNYVFGAESQNYQQFLEKLK
;
A
#
# COMPACT_ATOMS: atom_id res chain seq x y z
N MET A 1 -28.92 -14.34 22.13
CA MET A 1 -27.72 -14.67 21.35
C MET A 1 -28.09 -14.54 19.88
N THR A 2 -28.04 -13.32 19.34
CA THR A 2 -28.25 -13.11 17.90
C THR A 2 -27.03 -13.67 17.17
N ASN A 3 -27.29 -14.56 16.24
CA ASN A 3 -26.32 -15.20 15.36
C ASN A 3 -25.80 -14.16 14.36
N ASP A 4 -25.07 -13.15 14.85
CA ASP A 4 -24.63 -12.03 14.03
C ASP A 4 -23.42 -12.48 13.21
N ARG A 5 -23.71 -13.10 12.07
CA ARG A 5 -22.76 -13.46 11.00
C ARG A 5 -22.21 -12.21 10.29
N SER A 6 -22.27 -11.03 10.93
CA SER A 6 -21.77 -9.79 10.34
C SER A 6 -20.27 -9.68 10.55
N ILE A 7 -19.55 -9.37 9.47
CA ILE A 7 -18.12 -9.08 9.52
C ILE A 7 -17.94 -7.61 9.90
N ARG A 8 -17.01 -7.30 10.80
CA ARG A 8 -16.71 -5.93 11.19
C ARG A 8 -15.35 -5.53 10.63
N ILE A 9 -15.29 -4.43 9.89
CA ILE A 9 -14.03 -3.85 9.41
C ILE A 9 -13.76 -2.52 10.10
N ALA A 10 -12.60 -2.40 10.74
CA ALA A 10 -12.14 -1.17 11.35
C ALA A 10 -11.41 -0.29 10.32
N LEU A 11 -11.89 0.95 10.12
CA LEU A 11 -11.28 1.92 9.21
C LEU A 11 -10.78 3.15 9.99
N PRO A 12 -9.79 3.90 9.47
CA PRO A 12 -9.33 5.13 10.10
C PRO A 12 -10.46 6.16 10.21
N SER A 13 -10.61 6.80 11.37
CA SER A 13 -11.73 7.69 11.69
C SER A 13 -11.55 9.15 11.28
N LYS A 14 -10.32 9.56 10.97
CA LYS A 14 -9.95 10.93 10.59
C LYS A 14 -8.65 11.01 9.82
N GLY A 15 -8.46 12.14 9.13
CA GLY A 15 -7.18 12.54 8.55
C GLY A 15 -6.93 12.03 7.13
N ALA A 16 -5.67 12.11 6.68
CA ALA A 16 -5.30 11.72 5.31
C ALA A 16 -5.50 10.21 5.04
N LEU A 17 -5.28 9.38 6.06
CA LEU A 17 -5.44 7.94 5.95
C LEU A 17 -6.91 7.54 5.76
N GLU A 18 -7.86 8.16 6.50
CA GLU A 18 -9.30 7.96 6.30
C GLU A 18 -9.71 8.29 4.87
N ARG A 19 -9.41 9.52 4.40
CA ARG A 19 -9.82 9.98 3.06
C ARG A 19 -9.30 9.04 1.96
N SER A 20 -8.05 8.60 2.09
CA SER A 20 -7.44 7.68 1.14
C SER A 20 -8.05 6.27 1.22
N THR A 21 -8.40 5.81 2.43
CA THR A 21 -9.07 4.52 2.64
C THR A 21 -10.45 4.50 2.00
N VAL A 22 -11.27 5.52 2.29
CA VAL A 22 -12.62 5.66 1.72
C VAL A 22 -12.56 5.81 0.20
N SER A 23 -11.60 6.59 -0.31
CA SER A 23 -11.38 6.75 -1.76
C SER A 23 -10.97 5.43 -2.43
N LEU A 24 -10.09 4.64 -1.82
CA LEU A 24 -9.72 3.32 -2.35
C LEU A 24 -10.94 2.40 -2.39
N LEU A 25 -11.67 2.29 -1.28
CA LEU A 25 -12.85 1.42 -1.21
C LEU A 25 -13.92 1.83 -2.22
N ALA A 26 -14.19 3.14 -2.38
CA ALA A 26 -15.09 3.64 -3.41
C ALA A 26 -14.62 3.29 -4.84
N ALA A 27 -13.31 3.42 -5.12
CA ALA A 27 -12.74 3.03 -6.41
C ALA A 27 -12.85 1.50 -6.67
N CYS A 28 -12.93 0.71 -5.60
CA CYS A 28 -13.17 -0.74 -5.63
C CYS A 28 -14.67 -1.09 -5.63
N GLY A 29 -15.58 -0.13 -5.81
CA GLY A 29 -17.03 -0.37 -5.80
C GLY A 29 -17.61 -0.63 -4.40
N LEU A 30 -16.80 -0.45 -3.36
CA LEU A 30 -17.12 -0.69 -1.95
C LEU A 30 -17.33 0.64 -1.21
N SER A 31 -18.12 1.53 -1.78
CA SER A 31 -18.37 2.86 -1.22
C SER A 31 -18.86 2.78 0.23
N VAL A 32 -18.17 3.50 1.11
CA VAL A 32 -18.51 3.56 2.54
C VAL A 32 -19.61 4.58 2.76
N SER A 33 -20.71 4.16 3.39
CA SER A 33 -21.78 5.03 3.84
C SER A 33 -21.62 5.33 5.33
N ARG A 34 -21.49 6.62 5.64
CA ARG A 34 -21.40 7.13 7.02
C ARG A 34 -22.42 8.26 7.16
N PRO A 35 -23.44 8.15 8.03
CA PRO A 35 -24.49 9.16 8.14
C PRO A 35 -23.96 10.56 8.50
N ASN A 36 -22.92 10.62 9.33
CA ASN A 36 -22.14 11.84 9.60
C ASN A 36 -20.76 11.49 10.22
N ASP A 37 -19.84 12.45 10.20
CA ASP A 37 -18.46 12.29 10.70
C ASP A 37 -18.34 12.02 12.21
N ARG A 38 -19.43 12.22 12.99
CA ARG A 38 -19.46 11.93 14.43
C ARG A 38 -19.89 10.50 14.73
N GLN A 39 -20.51 9.80 13.77
CA GLN A 39 -20.90 8.41 13.94
C GLN A 39 -19.69 7.50 13.85
N TYR A 40 -19.51 6.60 14.81
CA TYR A 40 -18.41 5.61 14.81
C TYR A 40 -18.72 4.35 14.01
N VAL A 41 -19.95 4.23 13.51
CA VAL A 41 -20.42 3.08 12.75
C VAL A 41 -20.90 3.53 11.37
N GLY A 42 -20.53 2.79 10.35
CA GLY A 42 -20.99 2.93 8.97
C GLY A 42 -21.27 1.58 8.33
N SER A 43 -21.52 1.60 7.02
CA SER A 43 -21.80 0.40 6.24
C SER A 43 -21.17 0.48 4.86
N ILE A 44 -21.08 -0.66 4.18
CA ILE A 44 -20.77 -0.74 2.75
C ILE A 44 -22.00 -1.38 2.10
N PRO A 45 -22.87 -0.62 1.40
CA PRO A 45 -24.12 -1.16 0.85
C PRO A 45 -23.95 -2.36 -0.08
N ALA A 46 -22.82 -2.45 -0.79
CA ALA A 46 -22.48 -3.58 -1.64
C ALA A 46 -22.21 -4.88 -0.86
N LEU A 47 -21.95 -4.78 0.46
CA LEU A 47 -21.69 -5.88 1.38
C LEU A 47 -22.61 -5.73 2.61
N PRO A 48 -23.91 -6.09 2.50
CA PRO A 48 -24.91 -5.81 3.55
C PRO A 48 -24.62 -6.50 4.89
N ASN A 49 -23.82 -7.57 4.90
CA ASN A 49 -23.39 -8.27 6.11
C ASN A 49 -22.09 -7.70 6.70
N LEU A 50 -21.61 -6.54 6.21
CA LEU A 50 -20.40 -5.89 6.69
C LEU A 50 -20.72 -4.59 7.41
N THR A 51 -20.23 -4.49 8.64
CA THR A 51 -20.29 -3.28 9.46
C THR A 51 -18.94 -2.57 9.45
N VAL A 52 -18.95 -1.26 9.23
CA VAL A 52 -17.73 -0.43 9.29
C VAL A 52 -17.63 0.20 10.68
N LEU A 53 -16.46 0.07 11.32
CA LEU A 53 -16.13 0.70 12.60
C LEU A 53 -15.05 1.76 12.38
N PHE A 54 -15.34 3.02 12.63
CA PHE A 54 -14.35 4.10 12.51
C PHE A 54 -13.53 4.21 13.81
N GLN A 55 -12.22 4.00 13.72
CA GLN A 55 -11.29 3.97 14.86
C GLN A 55 -10.06 4.84 14.58
N ARG A 56 -9.36 5.30 15.62
CA ARG A 56 -8.06 5.96 15.37
C ARG A 56 -7.11 4.93 14.77
N ALA A 57 -6.29 5.31 13.79
CA ALA A 57 -5.41 4.37 13.09
C ALA A 57 -4.52 3.56 14.05
N ALA A 58 -4.02 4.20 15.12
CA ALA A 58 -3.22 3.56 16.17
C ALA A 58 -3.98 2.50 16.98
N ASP A 59 -5.31 2.59 17.06
CA ASP A 59 -6.16 1.68 17.84
C ASP A 59 -6.65 0.49 17.01
N ILE A 60 -6.58 0.57 15.67
CA ILE A 60 -7.14 -0.45 14.75
C ILE A 60 -6.48 -1.81 14.95
N PHE A 61 -5.16 -1.85 15.14
CA PHE A 61 -4.46 -3.11 15.41
C PHE A 61 -5.04 -3.80 16.65
N THR A 62 -5.18 -3.08 17.77
CA THR A 62 -5.77 -3.60 19.01
C THR A 62 -7.20 -4.08 18.80
N LYS A 63 -8.02 -3.37 18.01
CA LYS A 63 -9.40 -3.81 17.70
C LYS A 63 -9.47 -5.11 16.93
N VAL A 64 -8.55 -5.30 15.99
CA VAL A 64 -8.43 -6.55 15.26
C VAL A 64 -7.89 -7.65 16.17
N GLU A 65 -6.85 -7.36 16.97
CA GLU A 65 -6.22 -8.32 17.89
C GLU A 65 -7.20 -8.86 18.94
N GLU A 66 -7.97 -7.99 19.60
CA GLU A 66 -8.96 -8.37 20.62
C GLU A 66 -10.23 -9.01 20.04
N GLY A 67 -10.37 -9.02 18.70
CA GLY A 67 -11.52 -9.58 17.99
C GLY A 67 -12.78 -8.73 18.08
N SER A 68 -12.68 -7.44 18.43
CA SER A 68 -13.79 -6.48 18.35
C SER A 68 -14.00 -5.96 16.92
N ALA A 69 -13.00 -6.13 16.05
CA ALA A 69 -13.11 -6.10 14.59
C ALA A 69 -12.52 -7.37 13.98
N ASP A 70 -13.09 -7.83 12.87
CA ASP A 70 -12.63 -9.01 12.14
C ASP A 70 -11.52 -8.63 11.14
N LEU A 71 -11.66 -7.46 10.52
CA LEU A 71 -10.72 -6.87 9.57
C LEU A 71 -10.35 -5.45 10.00
N GLY A 72 -9.23 -4.92 9.50
CA GLY A 72 -8.84 -3.54 9.73
C GLY A 72 -7.93 -2.97 8.65
N ILE A 73 -8.05 -1.68 8.37
CA ILE A 73 -7.11 -0.95 7.51
C ILE A 73 -6.34 0.07 8.35
N THR A 74 -5.02 -0.08 8.45
CA THR A 74 -4.15 0.83 9.20
C THR A 74 -2.76 0.95 8.55
N GLY A 75 -1.87 1.77 9.11
CA GLY A 75 -0.49 1.87 8.67
C GLY A 75 0.31 0.61 9.05
N TYR A 76 1.15 0.12 8.14
CA TYR A 76 2.01 -1.04 8.41
C TYR A 76 2.98 -0.80 9.56
N ASP A 77 3.38 0.45 9.81
CA ASP A 77 4.17 0.86 10.98
C ASP A 77 3.47 0.54 12.31
N VAL A 78 2.14 0.73 12.38
CA VAL A 78 1.35 0.37 13.57
C VAL A 78 1.38 -1.14 13.78
N VAL A 79 1.23 -1.91 12.70
CA VAL A 79 1.22 -3.38 12.74
C VAL A 79 2.59 -3.93 13.12
N ALA A 80 3.66 -3.39 12.54
CA ALA A 80 5.03 -3.81 12.83
C ALA A 80 5.45 -3.50 14.29
N GLU A 81 4.95 -2.40 14.85
CA GLU A 81 5.24 -2.01 16.24
C GLU A 81 4.45 -2.81 17.27
N GLN A 82 3.13 -2.97 17.05
CA GLN A 82 2.24 -3.63 18.00
C GLN A 82 2.17 -5.15 17.81
N GLY A 83 2.57 -5.65 16.65
CA GLY A 83 2.57 -7.08 16.30
C GLY A 83 3.69 -7.90 16.92
N VAL A 84 4.64 -7.27 17.61
CA VAL A 84 5.77 -7.98 18.22
C VAL A 84 5.26 -8.93 19.32
N GLY A 85 5.43 -10.23 19.09
CA GLY A 85 4.97 -11.28 20.02
C GLY A 85 3.47 -11.55 19.98
N GLN A 86 2.76 -11.07 18.95
CA GLN A 86 1.31 -11.22 18.81
C GLN A 86 0.94 -12.00 17.55
N ASP A 87 0.32 -13.18 17.72
CA ASP A 87 -0.01 -14.09 16.61
C ASP A 87 -1.47 -14.01 16.15
N ASN A 88 -2.31 -13.23 16.85
CA ASN A 88 -3.75 -13.13 16.56
C ASN A 88 -4.07 -12.25 15.36
N VAL A 89 -3.11 -11.46 14.85
CA VAL A 89 -3.31 -10.56 13.71
C VAL A 89 -2.50 -11.05 12.52
N VAL A 90 -3.16 -11.20 11.37
CA VAL A 90 -2.53 -11.56 10.10
C VAL A 90 -2.58 -10.39 9.12
N VAL A 91 -1.46 -10.13 8.44
CA VAL A 91 -1.40 -9.14 7.35
C VAL A 91 -1.91 -9.79 6.07
N ILE A 92 -3.13 -9.40 5.67
CA ILE A 92 -3.84 -9.90 4.49
C ILE A 92 -3.27 -9.25 3.23
N CYS A 93 -3.08 -7.92 3.26
CA CYS A 93 -2.41 -7.17 2.20
C CYS A 93 -1.51 -6.12 2.84
N ASP A 94 -0.20 -6.25 2.65
CA ASP A 94 0.81 -5.37 3.24
C ASP A 94 0.89 -4.00 2.56
N ARG A 95 0.42 -3.87 1.31
CA ARG A 95 0.61 -2.69 0.46
C ARG A 95 -0.64 -2.27 -0.31
N LEU A 96 -1.43 -1.36 0.26
CA LEU A 96 -2.61 -0.78 -0.40
C LEU A 96 -2.29 0.40 -1.34
N GLY A 97 -1.03 0.83 -1.41
CA GLY A 97 -0.55 1.80 -2.39
C GLY A 97 -0.64 3.27 -1.98
N TYR A 98 -1.14 3.60 -0.78
CA TYR A 98 -1.28 4.96 -0.26
C TYR A 98 -0.83 5.08 1.20
N GLY A 99 -0.73 6.31 1.72
CA GLY A 99 -0.31 6.56 3.11
C GLY A 99 1.18 6.24 3.32
N ARG A 100 2.01 6.42 2.29
CA ARG A 100 3.42 6.08 2.32
C ARG A 100 4.19 6.97 3.30
N CYS A 101 4.95 6.34 4.18
CA CYS A 101 5.88 7.00 5.08
C CYS A 101 7.07 6.08 5.36
N LYS A 102 8.11 6.64 5.97
CA LYS A 102 9.26 5.89 6.45
C LYS A 102 9.41 6.12 7.93
N LEU A 103 9.59 5.06 8.71
CA LEU A 103 10.09 5.18 10.07
C LEU A 103 11.60 5.41 9.99
N VAL A 104 12.04 6.58 10.42
CA VAL A 104 13.44 6.98 10.28
C VAL A 104 14.00 7.44 11.59
N LEU A 105 15.30 7.20 11.74
CA LEU A 105 16.12 7.77 12.77
C LEU A 105 16.60 9.16 12.32
N ALA A 106 16.44 10.16 13.18
CA ALA A 106 16.87 11.52 12.91
C ALA A 106 17.65 12.12 14.09
N VAL A 107 18.78 12.74 13.78
CA VAL A 107 19.69 13.39 14.74
C VAL A 107 19.67 14.90 14.55
N PRO A 108 20.09 15.71 15.54
CA PRO A 108 20.26 17.15 15.36
C PRO A 108 21.21 17.49 14.20
N GLU A 109 20.87 18.50 13.40
CA GLU A 109 21.75 19.00 12.32
C GLU A 109 23.10 19.50 12.86
N SER A 110 23.14 19.92 14.13
CA SER A 110 24.36 20.31 14.82
C SER A 110 25.35 19.16 15.06
N TRP A 111 24.92 17.90 14.90
CA TRP A 111 25.81 16.73 14.96
C TRP A 111 26.49 16.54 13.60
N ILE A 112 27.44 17.43 13.29
CA ILE A 112 28.07 17.53 11.96
C ILE A 112 28.72 16.19 11.57
N ASP A 113 29.46 15.57 12.50
CA ASP A 113 30.22 14.34 12.29
C ASP A 113 29.39 13.05 12.37
N VAL A 114 28.06 13.17 12.48
CA VAL A 114 27.15 12.01 12.49
C VAL A 114 26.33 12.03 11.21
N SER A 115 26.72 11.18 10.26
CA SER A 115 26.13 11.10 8.93
C SER A 115 25.64 9.70 8.56
N SER A 116 26.12 8.66 9.25
CA SER A 116 25.68 7.28 9.07
C SER A 116 25.38 6.55 10.38
N ILE A 117 24.83 5.35 10.27
CA ILE A 117 24.57 4.47 11.42
C ILE A 117 25.86 4.03 12.11
N GLU A 118 26.95 3.90 11.36
CA GLU A 118 28.29 3.59 11.88
C GLU A 118 28.80 4.74 12.75
N ASP A 119 28.67 6.00 12.29
CA ASP A 119 29.03 7.18 13.08
C ASP A 119 28.25 7.23 14.40
N LEU A 120 26.96 6.88 14.36
CA LEU A 120 26.11 6.82 15.55
C LEU A 120 26.56 5.73 16.53
N ALA A 121 26.98 4.57 16.02
CA ALA A 121 27.50 3.49 16.85
C ALA A 121 28.78 3.91 17.58
N GLU A 122 29.70 4.59 16.90
CA GLU A 122 30.91 5.16 17.51
C GLU A 122 30.58 6.21 18.58
N LEU A 123 29.65 7.13 18.28
CA LEU A 123 29.19 8.13 19.24
C LEU A 123 28.62 7.48 20.52
N THR A 124 27.90 6.37 20.36
CA THR A 124 27.29 5.65 21.48
C THR A 124 28.35 5.07 22.42
N LEU A 125 29.50 4.61 21.89
CA LEU A 125 30.64 4.17 22.70
C LEU A 125 31.26 5.33 23.49
N LEU A 126 31.43 6.50 22.85
CA LEU A 126 31.92 7.70 23.52
C LEU A 126 30.98 8.19 24.63
N PHE A 127 29.66 8.08 24.42
CA PHE A 127 28.67 8.38 25.44
C PHE A 127 28.85 7.47 26.66
N LYS A 128 29.02 6.16 26.41
CA LYS A 128 29.25 5.16 27.46
C LYS A 128 30.51 5.44 28.28
N GLU A 129 31.62 5.77 27.63
CA GLU A 129 32.88 6.13 28.31
C GLU A 129 32.72 7.35 29.23
N LYS A 130 31.86 8.30 28.85
CA LYS A 130 31.52 9.49 29.63
C LYS A 130 30.40 9.25 30.65
N GLY A 131 29.95 8.01 30.85
CA GLY A 131 28.86 7.67 31.77
C GLY A 131 27.49 8.23 31.36
N ARG A 132 27.30 8.57 30.07
CA ARG A 132 26.04 9.06 29.51
C ARG A 132 25.38 7.97 28.67
N THR A 133 24.05 7.97 28.62
CA THR A 133 23.26 7.07 27.77
C THR A 133 22.65 7.86 26.63
N LEU A 134 22.64 7.29 25.42
CA LEU A 134 21.98 7.91 24.26
C LEU A 134 20.45 7.84 24.45
N ARG A 135 19.77 8.99 24.54
CA ARG A 135 18.33 9.05 24.74
C ARG A 135 17.61 9.23 23.42
N ILE A 136 16.68 8.34 23.11
CA ILE A 136 15.99 8.31 21.81
C ILE A 136 14.49 8.48 22.07
N ALA A 137 13.90 9.59 21.61
CA ALA A 137 12.46 9.78 21.68
C ALA A 137 11.78 9.00 20.54
N THR A 138 10.77 8.19 20.88
CA THR A 138 10.04 7.37 19.89
C THR A 138 8.65 7.02 20.40
N LYS A 139 7.71 6.79 19.49
CA LYS A 139 6.41 6.15 19.77
C LYS A 139 6.39 4.70 19.28
N TYR A 140 7.53 4.24 18.76
CA TYR A 140 7.76 2.91 18.22
C TYR A 140 8.87 2.20 19.01
N PRO A 141 8.72 2.02 20.34
CA PRO A 141 9.79 1.50 21.17
C PRO A 141 10.25 0.09 20.80
N ASN A 142 9.35 -0.79 20.33
CA ASN A 142 9.70 -2.16 19.97
C ASN A 142 10.53 -2.20 18.69
N MET A 143 10.06 -1.55 17.63
CA MET A 143 10.80 -1.45 16.37
C MET A 143 12.14 -0.75 16.56
N THR A 144 12.15 0.36 17.31
CA THR A 144 13.38 1.12 17.57
C THR A 144 14.41 0.25 18.30
N ARG A 145 13.99 -0.45 19.36
CA ARG A 145 14.86 -1.31 20.16
C ARG A 145 15.44 -2.47 19.32
N ASN A 146 14.58 -3.20 18.61
CA ASN A 146 15.00 -4.35 17.81
C ASN A 146 15.98 -3.92 16.72
N TRP A 147 15.68 -2.83 16.04
CA TRP A 147 16.53 -2.30 14.98
C TRP A 147 17.90 -1.83 15.50
N LEU A 148 17.96 -1.15 16.65
CA LEU A 148 19.24 -0.74 17.25
C LEU A 148 20.09 -1.94 17.67
N TYR A 149 19.47 -2.99 18.22
CA TYR A 149 20.19 -4.23 18.55
C TYR A 149 20.71 -4.96 17.30
N GLU A 150 19.95 -4.98 16.20
CA GLU A 150 20.44 -5.50 14.91
C GLU A 150 21.65 -4.72 14.38
N LYS A 151 21.75 -3.42 14.71
CA LYS A 151 22.88 -2.56 14.38
C LYS A 151 23.98 -2.54 15.45
N LEU A 152 23.92 -3.43 16.45
CA LEU A 152 24.87 -3.53 17.57
C LEU A 152 24.99 -2.25 18.42
N ILE A 153 23.98 -1.38 18.38
CA ILE A 153 23.88 -0.20 19.24
C ILE A 153 23.14 -0.61 20.50
N VAL A 154 23.87 -0.79 21.60
CA VAL A 154 23.32 -1.39 22.84
C VAL A 154 23.23 -0.43 24.04
N HIS A 155 23.86 0.74 23.96
CA HIS A 155 23.93 1.70 25.09
C HIS A 155 23.00 2.90 24.86
N PHE A 156 21.70 2.65 24.93
CA PHE A 156 20.65 3.66 24.73
C PHE A 156 19.51 3.50 25.74
N SER A 157 18.69 4.54 25.85
CA SER A 157 17.42 4.53 26.59
C SER A 157 16.34 5.13 25.70
N LEU A 158 15.17 4.48 25.65
CA LEU A 158 14.03 4.97 24.90
C LEU A 158 13.18 5.89 25.78
N VAL A 159 12.77 7.01 25.22
CA VAL A 159 11.82 7.95 25.81
C VAL A 159 10.54 7.86 25.00
N GLU A 160 9.49 7.29 25.58
CA GLU A 160 8.21 7.14 24.89
C GLU A 160 7.46 8.47 24.82
N VAL A 161 7.15 8.93 23.60
CA VAL A 161 6.53 10.23 23.36
C VAL A 161 5.34 10.09 22.41
N GLN A 162 4.16 10.55 22.82
CA GLN A 162 2.91 10.41 22.04
C GLN A 162 2.63 11.60 21.08
N GLY A 163 3.43 12.66 21.12
CA GLY A 163 3.30 13.80 20.20
C GLY A 163 4.39 14.85 20.36
N ALA A 164 4.55 15.71 19.34
CA ALA A 164 5.60 16.73 19.26
C ALA A 164 7.02 16.17 19.53
N MET A 165 7.28 14.99 18.99
CA MET A 165 8.52 14.25 19.23
C MET A 165 9.73 14.98 18.67
N GLU A 166 9.55 15.71 17.58
CA GLU A 166 10.58 16.48 16.90
C GLU A 166 11.15 17.60 17.78
N ALA A 167 10.41 18.06 18.80
CA ALA A 167 10.88 19.01 19.77
C ALA A 167 11.79 18.38 20.84
N ALA A 168 11.77 17.06 21.03
CA ALA A 168 12.45 16.37 22.12
C ALA A 168 13.95 16.68 22.23
N PRO A 169 14.72 16.71 21.13
CA PRO A 169 16.13 17.09 21.18
C PRO A 169 16.34 18.55 21.60
N SER A 170 15.53 19.47 21.05
CA SER A 170 15.65 20.90 21.37
C SER A 170 15.25 21.23 22.81
N MET A 171 14.32 20.46 23.38
CA MET A 171 13.87 20.57 24.77
C MET A 171 14.79 19.83 25.75
N GLY A 172 15.76 19.06 25.26
CA GLY A 172 16.83 18.44 26.04
C GLY A 172 16.48 17.14 26.77
N TYR A 173 15.27 16.60 26.62
CA TYR A 173 14.86 15.34 27.26
C TYR A 173 15.15 14.09 26.41
N ALA A 174 15.51 14.26 25.13
CA ALA A 174 16.13 13.23 24.30
C ALA A 174 17.34 13.83 23.55
N ASP A 175 18.21 12.98 23.01
CA ASP A 175 19.35 13.41 22.19
C ASP A 175 19.02 13.35 20.69
N MET A 176 18.08 12.47 20.32
CA MET A 176 17.64 12.22 18.94
C MET A 176 16.25 11.57 18.92
N ILE A 177 15.69 11.36 17.73
CA ILE A 177 14.34 10.78 17.59
C ILE A 177 14.30 9.61 16.61
N VAL A 178 13.28 8.79 16.75
CA VAL A 178 12.81 7.84 15.75
C VAL A 178 11.32 8.07 15.52
N ASP A 179 10.96 8.59 14.35
CA ASP A 179 9.55 8.87 13.99
C ASP A 179 9.30 8.66 12.50
N ILE A 180 8.03 8.63 12.13
CA ILE A 180 7.61 8.55 10.74
C ILE A 180 7.79 9.88 10.02
N THR A 181 8.23 9.82 8.77
CA THR A 181 8.25 10.97 7.88
C THR A 181 7.76 10.61 6.49
N SER A 182 7.09 11.56 5.83
CA SER A 182 6.68 11.41 4.42
C SER A 182 7.62 12.17 3.49
N THR A 183 7.80 13.47 3.72
CA THR A 183 8.62 14.37 2.88
C THR A 183 9.92 14.82 3.57
N GLY A 184 10.09 14.57 4.87
CA GLY A 184 11.18 15.11 5.67
C GLY A 184 10.98 16.55 6.15
N THR A 185 9.87 17.22 5.78
CA THR A 185 9.64 18.64 6.12
C THR A 185 9.66 18.88 7.63
N THR A 186 8.93 18.09 8.41
CA THR A 186 8.85 18.25 9.88
C THR A 186 10.22 18.09 10.55
N LEU A 187 11.07 17.20 10.04
CA LEU A 187 12.43 17.01 10.56
C LEU A 187 13.26 18.27 10.33
N ARG A 188 13.25 18.81 9.11
CA ARG A 188 14.00 20.02 8.74
C ARG A 188 13.54 21.25 9.52
N GLU A 189 12.23 21.42 9.70
CA GLU A 189 11.67 22.53 10.49
C GLU A 189 12.14 22.50 11.96
N ASN A 190 12.47 21.32 12.48
CA ASN A 190 13.00 21.11 13.83
C ASN A 190 14.54 20.94 13.87
N ARG A 191 15.24 21.28 12.77
CA ARG A 191 16.71 21.18 12.65
C ARG A 191 17.22 19.76 12.92
N LEU A 192 16.51 18.77 12.39
CA LEU A 192 16.87 17.36 12.42
C LEU A 192 17.22 16.87 11.02
N LYS A 193 18.25 16.03 10.94
CA LYS A 193 18.67 15.34 9.71
C LYS A 193 18.51 13.83 9.84
N GLN A 194 18.14 13.19 8.75
CA GLN A 194 18.28 11.74 8.59
C GLN A 194 19.74 11.39 8.35
N ILE A 195 20.14 10.19 8.74
CA ILE A 195 21.49 9.64 8.50
C ILE A 195 21.41 8.47 7.53
N ASP A 196 22.51 8.21 6.84
CA ASP A 196 22.67 7.05 5.98
C ASP A 196 22.55 5.75 6.79
N GLY A 197 21.77 4.82 6.26
CA GLY A 197 21.40 3.62 7.00
C GLY A 197 20.38 3.84 8.13
N GLY A 198 19.85 5.05 8.33
CA GLY A 198 18.86 5.38 9.37
C GLY A 198 17.38 5.08 9.02
N ASN A 199 17.11 4.39 7.90
CA ASN A 199 15.77 3.96 7.53
C ASN A 199 15.43 2.63 8.22
N ILE A 200 14.44 2.64 9.11
CA ILE A 200 14.04 1.48 9.90
C ILE A 200 12.96 0.68 9.17
N LEU A 201 11.96 1.35 8.61
CA LEU A 201 10.83 0.71 7.92
C LEU A 201 10.24 1.61 6.85
N ASP A 202 10.00 1.06 5.65
CA ASP A 202 9.09 1.65 4.67
C ASP A 202 7.65 1.19 4.95
N SER A 203 6.78 2.11 5.36
CA SER A 203 5.37 1.85 5.70
C SER A 203 4.41 2.43 4.66
N GLN A 204 3.24 1.79 4.57
CA GLN A 204 2.07 2.33 3.90
C GLN A 204 0.81 1.70 4.50
N ALA A 205 -0.38 2.09 4.03
CA ALA A 205 -1.61 1.45 4.46
C ALA A 205 -1.64 -0.04 4.09
N CYS A 206 -2.13 -0.87 5.01
CA CYS A 206 -2.26 -2.31 4.89
C CYS A 206 -3.65 -2.78 5.35
N LEU A 207 -4.08 -3.94 4.86
CA LEU A 207 -5.26 -4.66 5.33
C LEU A 207 -4.81 -5.80 6.25
N ILE A 208 -5.34 -5.82 7.46
CA ILE A 208 -5.11 -6.84 8.48
C ILE A 208 -6.41 -7.54 8.85
N GLY A 209 -6.31 -8.71 9.46
CA GLY A 209 -7.45 -9.42 10.01
C GLY A 209 -7.12 -10.25 11.24
N ASN A 210 -8.15 -10.61 12.00
CA ASN A 210 -8.00 -11.47 13.16
C ASN A 210 -7.90 -12.93 12.71
N LYS A 211 -6.74 -13.56 12.94
CA LYS A 211 -6.43 -14.92 12.47
C LYS A 211 -7.49 -15.92 12.93
N ARG A 212 -7.82 -15.92 14.22
CA ARG A 212 -8.79 -16.85 14.82
C ARG A 212 -10.19 -16.68 14.25
N LEU A 213 -10.70 -15.44 14.19
CA LEU A 213 -12.05 -15.16 13.70
C LEU A 213 -12.22 -15.52 12.21
N LEU A 214 -11.16 -15.35 11.41
CA LEU A 214 -11.17 -15.73 10.01
C LEU A 214 -11.07 -17.25 9.81
N GLN A 215 -10.34 -17.97 10.66
CA GLN A 215 -10.27 -19.44 10.61
C GLN A 215 -11.60 -20.11 11.01
N GLU A 216 -12.33 -19.53 11.97
CA GLU A 216 -13.53 -20.13 12.55
C GLU A 216 -14.80 -19.95 11.68
N ASP A 217 -14.80 -19.01 10.71
CA ASP A 217 -16.00 -18.65 9.94
C ASP A 217 -15.71 -18.47 8.45
N GLU A 218 -16.15 -19.46 7.65
CA GLU A 218 -16.02 -19.47 6.19
C GLU A 218 -16.69 -18.26 5.52
N THR A 219 -17.78 -17.73 6.10
CA THR A 219 -18.46 -16.54 5.57
C THR A 219 -17.54 -15.31 5.63
N LYS A 220 -16.75 -15.19 6.70
CA LYS A 220 -15.79 -14.09 6.86
C LYS A 220 -14.64 -14.22 5.87
N LEU A 221 -14.18 -15.45 5.59
CA LEU A 221 -13.17 -15.70 4.56
C LEU A 221 -13.68 -15.32 3.18
N GLU A 222 -14.93 -15.65 2.84
CA GLU A 222 -15.50 -15.31 1.53
C GLU A 222 -15.62 -13.79 1.37
N ILE A 223 -16.10 -13.07 2.38
CA ILE A 223 -16.16 -11.60 2.32
C ILE A 223 -14.75 -10.99 2.24
N THR A 224 -13.80 -11.54 2.99
CA THR A 224 -12.38 -11.11 2.94
C THR A 224 -11.79 -11.31 1.55
N LYS A 225 -12.08 -12.45 0.92
CA LYS A 225 -11.68 -12.76 -0.46
C LYS A 225 -12.23 -11.74 -1.43
N ILE A 226 -13.53 -11.46 -1.39
CA ILE A 226 -14.17 -10.47 -2.27
C ILE A 226 -13.50 -9.09 -2.14
N ILE A 227 -13.29 -8.61 -0.91
CA ILE A 227 -12.62 -7.32 -0.66
C ILE A 227 -11.21 -7.32 -1.24
N LEU A 228 -10.45 -8.39 -0.99
CA LEU A 228 -9.06 -8.49 -1.41
C LEU A 228 -8.91 -8.61 -2.93
N GLU A 229 -9.76 -9.40 -3.60
CA GLU A 229 -9.78 -9.55 -5.05
C GLU A 229 -10.09 -8.21 -5.75
N LEU A 230 -11.09 -7.46 -5.24
CA LEU A 230 -11.44 -6.15 -5.76
C LEU A 230 -10.29 -5.14 -5.59
N ILE A 231 -9.67 -5.10 -4.41
CA ILE A 231 -8.51 -4.24 -4.15
C ILE A 231 -7.34 -4.61 -5.05
N GLU A 232 -6.99 -5.90 -5.12
CA GLU A 232 -5.89 -6.39 -5.96
C GLU A 232 -6.12 -6.04 -7.44
N ALA A 233 -7.33 -6.29 -7.95
CA ALA A 233 -7.68 -6.01 -9.33
C ALA A 233 -7.70 -4.51 -9.63
N ASN A 234 -8.17 -3.66 -8.71
CA ASN A 234 -8.14 -2.21 -8.87
C ASN A 234 -6.71 -1.65 -8.84
N LEU A 235 -5.87 -2.11 -7.91
CA LEU A 235 -4.47 -1.71 -7.83
C LEU A 235 -3.68 -2.18 -9.06
N ARG A 236 -3.98 -3.37 -9.58
CA ARG A 236 -3.41 -3.86 -10.84
C ARG A 236 -3.84 -2.98 -12.01
N ALA A 237 -5.12 -2.61 -12.09
CA ALA A 237 -5.67 -1.83 -13.19
C ALA A 237 -4.99 -0.48 -13.40
N LYS A 238 -4.55 0.18 -12.31
CA LYS A 238 -3.80 1.45 -12.36
C LYS A 238 -2.50 1.39 -13.18
N LYS A 239 -1.97 0.19 -13.44
CA LYS A 239 -0.76 0.01 -14.25
C LYS A 239 -1.06 -0.16 -15.74
N TYR A 240 -2.32 -0.42 -16.10
CA TYR A 240 -2.72 -0.84 -17.43
C TYR A 240 -3.62 0.18 -18.11
N ILE A 241 -3.56 0.19 -19.43
CA ILE A 241 -4.46 0.92 -20.31
C ILE A 241 -4.86 0.02 -21.47
N SER A 242 -6.06 0.25 -22.01
CA SER A 242 -6.53 -0.35 -23.24
C SER A 242 -6.35 0.65 -24.37
N VAL A 243 -5.59 0.28 -25.40
CA VAL A 243 -5.40 1.09 -26.61
C VAL A 243 -6.16 0.41 -27.75
N THR A 244 -7.06 1.14 -28.39
CA THR A 244 -7.82 0.66 -29.55
C THR A 244 -7.51 1.53 -30.76
N ALA A 245 -7.24 0.91 -31.91
CA ALA A 245 -7.00 1.59 -33.18
C ALA A 245 -7.76 0.92 -34.32
N ASN A 246 -8.19 1.70 -35.31
CA ASN A 246 -8.69 1.18 -36.58
C ASN A 246 -7.53 0.93 -37.52
N VAL A 247 -7.35 -0.30 -37.97
CA VAL A 247 -6.26 -0.73 -38.86
C VAL A 247 -6.85 -1.28 -40.14
N GLN A 248 -6.34 -0.84 -41.29
CA GLN A 248 -6.74 -1.37 -42.60
C GLN A 248 -5.93 -2.65 -42.88
N GLY A 249 -6.57 -3.70 -43.39
CA GLY A 249 -5.90 -4.96 -43.73
C GLY A 249 -6.87 -5.98 -44.32
N LYS A 250 -6.35 -7.08 -44.90
CA LYS A 250 -7.21 -8.04 -45.63
C LYS A 250 -7.86 -9.08 -44.72
N SER A 251 -7.22 -9.40 -43.60
CA SER A 251 -7.75 -10.34 -42.62
C SER A 251 -7.26 -10.04 -41.20
N ALA A 252 -7.99 -10.55 -40.21
CA ALA A 252 -7.57 -10.47 -38.81
C ALA A 252 -6.23 -11.20 -38.57
N ASP A 253 -6.01 -12.33 -39.24
CA ASP A 253 -4.77 -13.10 -39.13
C ASP A 253 -3.56 -12.35 -39.68
N GLU A 254 -3.71 -11.64 -40.80
CA GLU A 254 -2.65 -10.82 -41.38
C GLU A 254 -2.24 -9.71 -40.41
N ILE A 255 -3.22 -8.97 -39.88
CA ILE A 255 -2.98 -7.87 -38.95
C ILE A 255 -2.35 -8.39 -37.65
N GLY A 256 -2.87 -9.49 -37.09
CA GLY A 256 -2.36 -10.10 -35.87
C GLY A 256 -0.92 -10.56 -36.01
N ASN A 257 -0.61 -11.31 -37.09
CA ASN A 257 0.74 -11.78 -37.36
C ASN A 257 1.72 -10.62 -37.60
N SER A 258 1.29 -9.58 -38.30
CA SER A 258 2.10 -8.38 -38.54
C SER A 258 2.44 -7.65 -37.24
N LEU A 259 1.46 -7.44 -36.36
CA LEU A 259 1.68 -6.78 -35.06
C LEU A 259 2.60 -7.59 -34.15
N ILE A 260 2.44 -8.91 -34.11
CA ILE A 260 3.30 -9.80 -33.33
C ILE A 260 4.73 -9.80 -33.89
N ALA A 261 4.91 -9.89 -35.21
CA ALA A 261 6.22 -9.88 -35.85
C ALA A 261 6.95 -8.53 -35.68
N GLN A 262 6.22 -7.42 -35.68
CA GLN A 262 6.76 -6.08 -35.48
C GLN A 262 7.06 -5.76 -34.01
N SER A 263 6.57 -6.56 -33.06
CA SER A 263 6.80 -6.37 -31.64
C SER A 263 8.23 -6.76 -31.25
N LYS A 264 9.16 -5.81 -31.38
CA LYS A 264 10.54 -5.97 -30.87
C LYS A 264 10.63 -5.93 -29.34
N LEU A 265 9.59 -5.40 -28.68
CA LEU A 265 9.48 -5.28 -27.24
C LEU A 265 8.38 -6.20 -26.71
N SER A 266 8.75 -7.09 -25.78
CA SER A 266 7.80 -7.90 -25.01
C SER A 266 6.75 -7.02 -24.33
N GLY A 267 5.48 -7.35 -24.50
CA GLY A 267 4.35 -6.69 -23.81
C GLY A 267 3.66 -5.55 -24.57
N VAL A 268 4.17 -5.12 -25.75
CA VAL A 268 3.50 -4.09 -26.58
C VAL A 268 2.28 -4.64 -27.32
N THR A 269 2.21 -5.96 -27.51
CA THR A 269 1.06 -6.68 -28.08
C THR A 269 -0.02 -7.01 -27.04
N GLY A 270 0.14 -6.52 -25.81
CA GLY A 270 -0.79 -6.69 -24.71
C GLY A 270 -0.55 -7.92 -23.84
N LEU A 271 -1.42 -8.12 -22.84
CA LEU A 271 -1.29 -9.19 -21.83
C LEU A 271 -1.24 -10.62 -22.40
N ARG A 272 -1.91 -10.88 -23.51
CA ARG A 272 -1.90 -12.17 -24.23
C ARG A 272 -1.72 -12.02 -25.74
N GLY A 273 -2.15 -10.90 -26.29
CA GLY A 273 -2.15 -10.59 -27.72
C GLY A 273 -3.22 -9.54 -28.05
N PRO A 274 -3.22 -9.01 -29.28
CA PRO A 274 -4.25 -8.08 -29.73
C PRO A 274 -5.58 -8.79 -29.95
N THR A 275 -6.66 -8.17 -29.53
CA THR A 275 -8.02 -8.52 -29.96
C THR A 275 -8.30 -7.80 -31.27
N ILE A 276 -8.75 -8.52 -32.30
CA ILE A 276 -8.99 -7.97 -33.63
C ILE A 276 -10.42 -8.28 -34.05
N ALA A 277 -11.20 -7.24 -34.35
CA ALA A 277 -12.60 -7.36 -34.76
C ALA A 277 -12.86 -6.59 -36.06
N LYS A 278 -13.67 -7.14 -36.97
CA LYS A 278 -14.00 -6.47 -38.24
C LYS A 278 -14.81 -5.19 -37.99
N VAL A 279 -14.41 -4.10 -38.64
CA VAL A 279 -15.13 -2.82 -38.67
C VAL A 279 -15.83 -2.71 -40.01
N TYR A 280 -17.16 -2.61 -39.98
CA TYR A 280 -17.96 -2.45 -41.20
C TYR A 280 -17.98 -0.97 -41.59
N SER A 281 -17.47 -0.69 -42.78
CA SER A 281 -17.43 0.66 -43.37
C SER A 281 -17.84 0.59 -44.85
N ASN A 282 -17.27 1.45 -45.71
CA ASN A 282 -17.54 1.38 -47.15
C ASN A 282 -17.12 0.01 -47.72
N PRO A 283 -17.81 -0.51 -48.75
CA PRO A 283 -17.58 -1.88 -49.27
C PRO A 283 -16.17 -2.15 -49.81
N GLU A 284 -15.43 -1.10 -50.15
CA GLU A 284 -14.09 -1.18 -50.74
C GLU A 284 -12.97 -1.13 -49.68
N ASP A 285 -13.32 -0.92 -48.40
CA ASP A 285 -12.35 -0.75 -47.32
C ASP A 285 -12.52 -1.82 -46.22
N ASP A 286 -11.59 -2.77 -46.16
CA ASP A 286 -11.50 -3.72 -45.05
C ASP A 286 -10.76 -3.10 -43.85
N TRP A 287 -11.53 -2.72 -42.83
CA TRP A 287 -11.03 -2.19 -41.56
C TRP A 287 -11.23 -3.17 -40.41
N TYR A 288 -10.32 -3.11 -39.45
CA TYR A 288 -10.36 -3.89 -38.22
C TYR A 288 -10.04 -3.02 -37.00
N ALA A 289 -10.81 -3.18 -35.93
CA ALA A 289 -10.50 -2.62 -34.63
C ALA A 289 -9.49 -3.54 -33.94
N VAL A 290 -8.34 -2.99 -33.62
CA VAL A 290 -7.27 -3.67 -32.88
C VAL A 290 -7.24 -3.10 -31.47
N THR A 291 -7.51 -3.93 -30.47
CA THR A 291 -7.43 -3.57 -29.05
C THR A 291 -6.31 -4.32 -28.35
N VAL A 292 -5.45 -3.59 -27.64
CA VAL A 292 -4.38 -4.16 -26.80
C VAL A 292 -4.44 -3.57 -25.40
N VAL A 293 -4.23 -4.43 -24.39
CA VAL A 293 -4.12 -4.00 -22.98
C VAL A 293 -2.65 -4.07 -22.57
N VAL A 294 -2.04 -2.90 -22.36
CA VAL A 294 -0.59 -2.75 -22.11
C VAL A 294 -0.34 -1.98 -20.81
N GLU A 295 0.88 -2.08 -20.26
CA GLU A 295 1.26 -1.18 -19.17
C GLU A 295 1.25 0.28 -19.64
N GLU A 296 0.82 1.22 -18.79
CA GLU A 296 0.71 2.65 -19.11
C GLU A 296 2.02 3.25 -19.63
N LYS A 297 3.15 2.83 -19.05
CA LYS A 297 4.51 3.25 -19.49
C LYS A 297 4.81 2.90 -20.95
N MET A 298 4.08 1.95 -21.54
CA MET A 298 4.26 1.50 -22.92
C MET A 298 3.37 2.25 -23.92
N LEU A 299 2.52 3.18 -23.48
CA LEU A 299 1.54 3.88 -24.32
C LEU A 299 2.14 4.38 -25.65
N LEU A 300 3.22 5.16 -25.59
CA LEU A 300 3.81 5.75 -26.80
C LEU A 300 4.39 4.68 -27.74
N SER A 301 5.01 3.64 -27.19
CA SER A 301 5.52 2.51 -27.96
C SER A 301 4.39 1.75 -28.65
N THR A 302 3.27 1.54 -27.96
CA THR A 302 2.08 0.88 -28.50
C THR A 302 1.42 1.71 -29.60
N VAL A 303 1.29 3.02 -29.39
CA VAL A 303 0.79 3.96 -30.41
C VAL A 303 1.68 3.95 -31.66
N ASN A 304 3.01 3.91 -31.50
CA ASN A 304 3.93 3.83 -32.63
C ASN A 304 3.84 2.50 -33.39
N LEU A 305 3.69 1.37 -32.66
CA LEU A 305 3.47 0.06 -33.28
C LEU A 305 2.18 0.06 -34.11
N LEU A 306 1.06 0.49 -33.52
CA LEU A 306 -0.22 0.56 -34.21
C LEU A 306 -0.17 1.52 -35.40
N ARG A 307 0.53 2.66 -35.28
CA ARG A 307 0.71 3.60 -36.41
C ARG A 307 1.50 2.98 -37.56
N THR A 308 2.56 2.24 -37.24
CA THR A 308 3.40 1.56 -38.25
C THR A 308 2.60 0.47 -38.97
N ALA A 309 1.67 -0.18 -38.28
CA ALA A 309 0.74 -1.14 -38.85
C ALA A 309 -0.42 -0.49 -39.65
N GLY A 310 -0.44 0.84 -39.82
CA GLY A 310 -1.50 1.55 -40.56
C GLY A 310 -2.69 2.00 -39.69
N GLY A 311 -2.55 1.95 -38.37
CA GLY A 311 -3.57 2.33 -37.41
C GLY A 311 -3.94 3.81 -37.44
N ARG A 312 -5.24 4.09 -37.36
CA ARG A 312 -5.88 5.41 -37.27
C ARG A 312 -6.88 5.45 -36.11
N ASP A 313 -7.38 6.65 -35.80
CA ASP A 313 -8.45 6.89 -34.81
C ASP A 313 -8.19 6.21 -33.45
N MET A 314 -6.98 6.39 -32.94
CA MET A 314 -6.54 5.69 -31.73
C MET A 314 -7.19 6.27 -30.49
N THR A 315 -7.76 5.40 -29.65
CA THR A 315 -8.36 5.74 -28.37
C THR A 315 -7.68 4.98 -27.24
N VAL A 316 -7.67 5.60 -26.06
CA VAL A 316 -7.08 5.04 -24.84
C VAL A 316 -8.11 5.07 -23.74
N LEU A 317 -8.34 3.94 -23.08
CA LEU A 317 -9.24 3.79 -21.94
C LEU A 317 -8.49 3.15 -20.77
N SER A 318 -8.76 3.61 -19.55
CA SER A 318 -8.21 3.00 -18.34
C SER A 318 -9.21 2.01 -17.74
N PRO A 319 -8.84 0.74 -17.53
CA PRO A 319 -9.70 -0.22 -16.85
C PRO A 319 -9.85 0.14 -15.37
N ASN A 320 -11.03 -0.13 -14.79
CA ASN A 320 -11.25 0.00 -13.35
C ASN A 320 -10.73 -1.22 -12.55
N TYR A 321 -10.70 -2.39 -13.19
CA TYR A 321 -10.23 -3.66 -12.62
C TYR A 321 -9.47 -4.47 -13.67
N VAL A 322 -8.41 -5.14 -13.23
CA VAL A 322 -7.72 -6.18 -14.02
C VAL A 322 -7.56 -7.41 -13.13
N PHE A 323 -8.47 -8.37 -13.30
CA PHE A 323 -8.43 -9.64 -12.57
C PHE A 323 -7.36 -10.58 -13.16
N GLY A 324 -6.67 -11.30 -12.28
CA GLY A 324 -5.81 -12.42 -12.66
C GLY A 324 -6.63 -13.72 -12.78
N ALA A 325 -5.95 -14.82 -13.09
CA ALA A 325 -6.58 -16.14 -12.98
C ALA A 325 -6.99 -16.46 -11.54
N GLU A 326 -6.17 -16.01 -10.59
CA GLU A 326 -6.41 -16.08 -9.14
C GLU A 326 -5.90 -14.79 -8.48
N SER A 327 -6.36 -14.50 -7.26
CA SER A 327 -5.77 -13.45 -6.43
C SER A 327 -4.51 -13.96 -5.74
N GLN A 328 -3.38 -13.35 -6.09
CA GLN A 328 -2.09 -13.68 -5.50
C GLN A 328 -2.06 -13.31 -4.03
N ASN A 329 -2.65 -12.17 -3.67
CA ASN A 329 -2.72 -11.73 -2.28
C ASN A 329 -3.57 -12.69 -1.44
N TYR A 330 -4.66 -13.23 -1.99
CA TYR A 330 -5.51 -14.17 -1.29
C TYR A 330 -4.81 -15.51 -1.04
N GLN A 331 -4.09 -16.04 -2.04
CA GLN A 331 -3.30 -17.26 -1.85
C GLN A 331 -2.22 -17.07 -0.76
N GLN A 332 -1.47 -15.96 -0.81
CA GLN A 332 -0.47 -15.64 0.22
C GLN A 332 -1.11 -15.44 1.61
N PHE A 333 -2.30 -14.84 1.67
CA PHE A 333 -3.06 -14.72 2.91
C PHE A 333 -3.44 -16.09 3.47
N LEU A 334 -3.96 -17.01 2.65
CA LEU A 334 -4.32 -18.36 3.08
C LEU A 334 -3.11 -19.14 3.60
N GLU A 335 -1.92 -18.94 3.04
CA GLU A 335 -0.70 -19.55 3.57
C GLU A 335 -0.35 -19.02 4.97
N LYS A 336 -0.49 -17.71 5.21
CA LYS A 336 -0.28 -17.08 6.53
C LYS A 336 -1.36 -17.42 7.56
N LEU A 337 -2.55 -17.77 7.07
CA LEU A 337 -3.68 -18.12 7.91
C LEU A 337 -3.54 -19.55 8.48
N LYS A 338 -2.75 -20.44 7.86
CA LYS A 338 -2.44 -21.76 8.42
C LYS A 338 -1.65 -21.65 9.73
#